data_AF-A0A1C4SPY7-F1
#
_entry.id   AF-A0A1C4SPY7-F1
#
_cell.length_a   1.000
_cell.length_b   1.000
_cell.length_c   1.000
_cell.angle_alpha   90.00
_cell.angle_beta   90.00
_cell.angle_gamma   90.00
#
_symmetry.space_group_name_H-M   'P 1'
#
loop_
_entity.id
_entity.type
_entity.pdbx_description
1 polymer ?
#
loop_
_entity_poly.entity_id
_entity_poly.type
_entity_poly.pdbx_seq_one_letter_code
_entity_poly.pdbx_strand_id
1 'polypeptide(L)'
;IALVDQPGVGAESVARVLAAARAGQDLLSALVSAMYGGRRAHPVLIGASRWAGVAGSAGEDRGARTYLREHAEQTLLVECGDVGDAADIDTPADLRLLAAAAQRATER
;
A
#
# COMPACT_ATOMS: atom_id res chain seq x y z
N ILE A 1 -0.68 4.07 -5.26
CA ILE A 1 0.03 4.91 -4.26
C ILE A 1 0.98 4.02 -3.49
N ALA A 2 2.25 4.41 -3.39
CA ALA A 2 3.29 3.73 -2.60
C ALA A 2 4.12 4.80 -1.88
N LEU A 3 4.85 4.41 -0.84
CA LEU A 3 5.77 5.31 -0.13
C LEU A 3 7.20 5.08 -0.64
N VAL A 4 7.97 6.17 -0.74
CA VAL A 4 9.32 6.16 -1.33
C VAL A 4 10.37 5.55 -0.39
N ASP A 5 10.10 5.55 0.90
CA ASP A 5 10.94 5.08 2.00
C ASP A 5 10.66 3.62 2.41
N GLN A 6 9.82 2.90 1.67
CA GLN A 6 9.49 1.49 1.90
C GLN A 6 10.15 0.57 0.87
N PRO A 7 11.47 0.31 0.97
CA PRO A 7 12.21 -0.44 -0.06
C PRO A 7 11.79 -1.91 -0.17
N GLY A 8 11.14 -2.46 0.86
CA GLY A 8 10.61 -3.82 0.85
C GLY A 8 9.33 -3.99 0.02
N VAL A 9 8.68 -2.90 -0.38
CA VAL A 9 7.45 -2.92 -1.19
C VAL A 9 7.83 -2.97 -2.68
N GLY A 10 7.69 -4.15 -3.27
CA GLY A 10 8.10 -4.43 -4.65
C GLY A 10 6.98 -4.52 -5.68
N ALA A 11 7.36 -4.75 -6.94
CA ALA A 11 6.44 -4.89 -8.07
C ALA A 11 5.40 -5.99 -7.89
N GLU A 12 5.73 -7.09 -7.19
CA GLU A 12 4.82 -8.19 -6.90
C GLU A 12 3.67 -7.77 -5.98
N SER A 13 3.95 -6.95 -4.97
CA SER A 13 2.92 -6.38 -4.08
C SER A 13 1.98 -5.45 -4.87
N VAL A 14 2.54 -4.64 -5.77
CA VAL A 14 1.75 -3.78 -6.68
C VAL A 14 0.88 -4.62 -7.61
N ALA A 15 1.45 -5.65 -8.24
CA ALA A 15 0.74 -6.54 -9.15
C ALA A 15 -0.41 -7.26 -8.45
N ARG A 16 -0.22 -7.71 -7.20
CA ARG A 16 -1.26 -8.38 -6.41
C ARG A 16 -2.42 -7.45 -6.06
N VAL A 17 -2.11 -6.21 -5.64
CA VAL A 17 -3.13 -5.17 -5.39
C VAL A 17 -3.89 -4.81 -6.67
N LEU A 18 -3.19 -4.66 -7.80
CA LEU A 18 -3.81 -4.41 -9.11
C LEU A 18 -4.72 -5.55 -9.55
N ALA A 19 -4.28 -6.80 -9.37
CA ALA A 19 -5.05 -7.99 -9.73
C ALA A 19 -6.35 -8.07 -8.89
N ALA A 20 -6.25 -7.84 -7.59
CA ALA A 20 -7.42 -7.81 -6.69
C ALA A 20 -8.42 -6.70 -7.08
N ALA A 21 -7.93 -5.51 -7.44
CA ALA A 21 -8.81 -4.43 -7.91
C ALA A 21 -9.50 -4.78 -9.24
N ARG A 22 -8.80 -5.42 -10.18
CA ARG A 22 -9.35 -5.84 -11.49
C ARG A 22 -10.30 -7.04 -11.40
N ALA A 23 -10.16 -7.87 -10.37
CA ALA A 23 -11.11 -8.93 -10.09
C ALA A 23 -12.46 -8.39 -9.58
N GLY A 24 -12.47 -7.16 -9.02
CA GLY A 24 -13.69 -6.42 -8.75
C GLY A 24 -14.36 -5.93 -10.03
N GLN A 25 -15.69 -5.76 -9.98
CA GLN A 25 -16.48 -5.32 -11.14
C GLN A 25 -16.46 -3.79 -11.36
N ASP A 26 -15.97 -3.02 -10.39
CA ASP A 26 -15.92 -1.55 -10.45
C ASP A 26 -14.54 -1.02 -10.02
N LEU A 27 -13.67 -0.79 -11.00
CA LEU A 27 -12.35 -0.22 -10.80
C LEU A 27 -12.40 1.28 -10.44
N LEU A 28 -13.44 2.00 -10.87
CA LEU A 28 -13.57 3.43 -10.61
C LEU A 28 -13.85 3.72 -9.14
N SER A 29 -14.59 2.84 -8.46
CA SER A 29 -14.82 2.91 -7.01
C SER A 29 -13.98 1.94 -6.19
N ALA A 30 -12.98 1.27 -6.78
CA ALA A 30 -12.14 0.34 -6.04
C ALA A 30 -11.35 1.05 -4.92
N LEU A 31 -11.23 0.38 -3.77
CA LEU A 31 -10.35 0.78 -2.68
C LEU A 31 -9.63 -0.47 -2.17
N VAL A 32 -8.36 -0.61 -2.53
CA VAL A 32 -7.60 -1.84 -2.26
C VAL A 32 -6.28 -1.48 -1.61
N SER A 33 -5.94 -2.15 -0.52
CA SER A 33 -4.70 -1.93 0.21
C SER A 33 -3.96 -3.24 0.39
N ALA A 34 -2.64 -3.22 0.28
CA ALA A 34 -1.83 -4.33 0.75
C ALA A 34 -1.95 -4.49 2.27
N MET A 35 -1.61 -5.68 2.74
CA MET A 35 -1.54 -6.07 4.13
C MET A 35 -0.28 -6.92 4.32
N TYR A 36 0.43 -6.72 5.42
CA TYR A 36 1.61 -7.51 5.76
C TYR A 36 1.46 -7.98 7.19
N GLY A 37 1.36 -9.31 7.36
CA GLY A 37 1.14 -9.90 8.69
C GLY A 37 -0.12 -9.38 9.36
N GLY A 38 -1.22 -9.23 8.61
CA GLY A 38 -2.50 -8.77 9.16
C GLY A 38 -2.64 -7.25 9.33
N ARG A 39 -1.60 -6.47 9.01
CA ARG A 39 -1.63 -5.00 9.15
C ARG A 39 -1.72 -4.31 7.79
N ARG A 40 -2.76 -3.49 7.59
CA ARG A 40 -2.94 -2.66 6.38
C ARG A 40 -1.72 -1.78 6.13
N ALA A 41 -1.20 -1.79 4.91
CA ALA A 41 -0.09 -0.94 4.47
C ALA A 41 -0.14 -0.65 2.96
N HIS A 42 0.90 0.01 2.44
CA HIS A 42 1.08 0.28 1.03
C HIS A 42 1.61 -0.96 0.27
N PRO A 43 1.32 -1.09 -1.04
CA PRO A 43 0.66 -0.11 -1.90
C PRO A 43 -0.86 -0.04 -1.68
N VAL A 44 -1.41 1.13 -1.97
CA VAL A 44 -2.86 1.39 -1.96
C VAL A 44 -3.29 1.78 -3.37
N LEU A 45 -4.37 1.17 -3.84
CA LEU A 45 -5.11 1.57 -5.04
C LEU A 45 -6.38 2.30 -4.63
N ILE A 46 -6.55 3.49 -5.20
CA ILE A 46 -7.74 4.33 -5.01
C ILE A 46 -8.34 4.60 -6.39
N GLY A 47 -9.53 4.08 -6.63
CA GLY A 47 -10.31 4.34 -7.83
C GLY A 47 -10.67 5.82 -7.97
N ALA A 48 -10.76 6.29 -9.21
CA ALA A 48 -10.90 7.71 -9.54
C ALA A 48 -12.14 8.37 -8.91
N SER A 49 -13.25 7.64 -8.73
CA SER A 49 -14.47 8.21 -8.14
C SER A 49 -14.30 8.57 -6.66
N ARG A 50 -13.28 8.02 -5.99
CA ARG A 50 -12.99 8.29 -4.57
C ARG A 50 -12.06 9.48 -4.36
N TRP A 51 -11.43 10.00 -5.41
CA TRP A 51 -10.39 11.03 -5.28
C TRP A 51 -10.91 12.32 -4.64
N ALA A 52 -12.14 12.74 -4.97
CA ALA A 52 -12.76 13.91 -4.35
C ALA A 52 -12.91 13.75 -2.83
N GLY A 53 -13.31 12.57 -2.36
CA GLY A 53 -13.42 12.27 -0.93
C GLY A 53 -12.05 12.22 -0.24
N VAL A 54 -11.05 11.62 -0.90
CA VAL A 54 -9.67 11.61 -0.39
C VAL A 54 -9.15 13.03 -0.22
N ALA A 55 -9.28 13.86 -1.27
CA ALA A 55 -8.83 15.24 -1.26
C ALA A 55 -9.56 16.08 -0.19
N GLY A 56 -10.87 15.89 -0.03
CA GLY A 56 -11.66 16.59 0.98
C GLY A 56 -11.31 16.21 2.43
N SER A 57 -10.78 15.02 2.67
CA SER A 57 -10.32 14.57 3.99
C SER A 57 -8.85 14.88 4.29
N ALA A 58 -8.10 15.28 3.26
CA ALA A 58 -6.68 15.57 3.38
C ALA A 58 -6.46 16.89 4.12
N GLY A 59 -5.43 16.93 4.95
CA GLY A 59 -4.92 18.14 5.60
C GLY A 59 -3.40 18.07 5.64
N GLU A 60 -2.75 19.09 6.22
CA GLU A 60 -1.29 19.31 6.16
C GLU A 60 -0.47 18.03 6.33
N ASP A 61 -0.72 17.21 7.36
CA ASP A 61 0.05 15.98 7.64
C ASP A 61 -0.78 14.68 7.60
N ARG A 62 -2.02 14.71 7.08
CA ARG A 62 -2.94 13.56 7.20
C ARG A 62 -3.12 12.74 5.93
N GLY A 63 -2.72 13.27 4.77
CA GLY A 63 -2.84 12.60 3.47
C GLY A 63 -4.18 11.87 3.31
N ALA A 64 -4.15 10.66 2.76
CA ALA A 64 -5.33 9.79 2.62
C ALA A 64 -5.65 8.96 3.89
N ARG A 65 -4.89 9.10 4.99
CA ARG A 65 -4.97 8.20 6.16
C ARG A 65 -6.33 8.27 6.83
N THR A 66 -6.92 9.46 6.91
CA THR A 66 -8.26 9.68 7.46
C THR A 66 -9.31 8.98 6.60
N TYR A 67 -9.33 9.25 5.29
CA TYR A 67 -10.23 8.62 4.33
C TYR A 67 -10.21 7.09 4.41
N LEU A 68 -9.00 6.50 4.42
CA LEU A 68 -8.82 5.05 4.47
C LEU A 68 -9.31 4.41 5.79
N ARG A 69 -9.27 5.15 6.90
CA ARG A 69 -9.84 4.69 8.18
C ARG A 69 -11.36 4.73 8.15
N GLU A 70 -11.94 5.80 7.64
CA GLU A 70 -13.40 5.97 7.56
C GLU A 70 -14.04 4.96 6.59
N HIS A 71 -13.30 4.55 5.55
CA HIS A 71 -13.75 3.59 4.54
C HIS A 71 -13.12 2.20 4.73
N ALA A 72 -12.74 1.84 5.96
CA ALA A 72 -12.07 0.57 6.25
C ALA A 72 -12.90 -0.65 5.80
N GLU A 73 -14.22 -0.63 6.02
CA GLU A 73 -15.13 -1.71 5.61
C GLU A 73 -15.26 -1.85 4.08
N GLN A 74 -14.98 -0.78 3.34
CA GLN A 74 -14.99 -0.77 1.87
C GLN A 74 -13.60 -1.05 1.29
N THR A 75 -12.58 -1.17 2.13
CA THR A 75 -11.21 -1.40 1.69
C THR A 75 -10.95 -2.90 1.61
N LEU A 76 -10.71 -3.39 0.40
CA LEU A 76 -10.23 -4.76 0.21
C LEU A 76 -8.77 -4.86 0.66
N LEU A 77 -8.48 -5.77 1.58
CA LEU A 77 -7.12 -6.05 2.06
C LEU A 77 -6.52 -7.24 1.32
N VAL A 78 -5.29 -7.09 0.85
CA VAL A 78 -4.55 -8.10 0.08
C VAL A 78 -3.27 -8.44 0.83
N GLU A 79 -3.16 -9.66 1.35
CA GLU A 79 -1.93 -10.10 2.02
C GLU A 79 -0.76 -10.19 1.03
N CYS A 80 0.37 -9.59 1.40
CA CYS A 80 1.59 -9.45 0.61
C CYS A 80 2.86 -9.80 1.42
N GLY A 81 2.74 -10.28 2.67
CA GLY A 81 3.87 -10.59 3.55
C GLY A 81 4.84 -11.66 3.04
N ASP A 82 4.43 -12.47 2.06
CA ASP A 82 5.26 -13.45 1.36
C ASP A 82 6.10 -12.84 0.22
N VAL A 83 5.75 -11.65 -0.27
CA VAL A 83 6.39 -11.01 -1.45
C VAL A 83 6.96 -9.62 -1.16
N GLY A 84 6.81 -9.13 0.06
CA GLY A 84 7.30 -7.80 0.43
C GLY A 84 7.28 -7.54 1.93
N ASP A 85 7.77 -6.34 2.27
CA ASP A 85 7.83 -5.83 3.63
C ASP A 85 7.48 -4.34 3.61
N ALA A 86 6.60 -3.91 4.51
CA ALA A 86 6.13 -2.52 4.61
C ALA A 86 6.94 -1.66 5.59
N ALA A 87 8.09 -2.13 6.08
CA ALA A 87 8.99 -1.33 6.92
C ALA A 87 9.49 -0.08 6.18
N ASP A 88 9.43 1.05 6.88
CA ASP A 88 9.85 2.39 6.49
C ASP A 88 11.26 2.72 6.98
N ILE A 89 11.91 3.65 6.27
CA ILE A 89 13.21 4.22 6.67
C ILE A 89 12.96 5.61 7.27
N ASP A 90 12.80 5.67 8.59
CA ASP A 90 12.61 6.93 9.34
C ASP A 90 13.91 7.46 9.94
N THR A 91 14.83 6.56 10.28
CA THR A 91 16.08 6.88 10.98
C THR A 91 17.30 6.31 10.26
N PRO A 92 18.52 6.82 10.53
CA PRO A 92 19.74 6.24 9.98
C PRO A 92 19.92 4.74 10.28
N ALA A 93 19.38 4.24 11.41
CA ALA A 93 19.45 2.82 11.76
C ALA A 93 18.61 1.94 10.80
N ASP A 94 17.59 2.50 10.18
CA ASP A 94 16.68 1.79 9.28
C ASP A 94 17.28 1.56 7.88
N LEU A 95 18.42 2.18 7.55
CA LEU A 95 19.15 1.91 6.30
C LEU A 95 19.53 0.44 6.12
N ARG A 96 19.60 -0.34 7.21
CA ARG A 96 19.74 -1.80 7.16
C ARG A 96 18.65 -2.49 6.32
N LEU A 97 17.46 -1.89 6.19
CA LEU A 97 16.33 -2.40 5.41
C LEU A 97 16.64 -2.43 3.91
N LEU A 98 17.52 -1.57 3.42
CA LEU A 98 17.95 -1.58 2.01
C LEU A 98 18.68 -2.88 1.64
N ALA A 99 19.52 -3.40 2.54
CA ALA A 99 20.21 -4.66 2.33
C ALA A 99 19.23 -5.84 2.27
N ALA A 100 18.25 -5.88 3.20
CA ALA A 100 17.22 -6.91 3.23
C ALA A 100 16.32 -6.87 1.98
N ALA A 101 15.98 -5.66 1.50
CA ALA A 101 15.22 -5.49 0.26
C ALA A 101 15.99 -5.98 -0.97
N ALA A 102 17.29 -5.69 -1.06
CA ALA A 102 18.16 -6.14 -2.14
C ALA A 102 18.32 -7.67 -2.17
N GLN A 103 18.43 -8.31 -0.99
CA GLN A 103 18.50 -9.77 -0.87
C GLN A 103 17.24 -10.43 -1.43
N ARG A 104 16.05 -9.98 -0.98
CA ARG A 104 14.76 -10.47 -1.52
C ARG A 104 14.62 -10.25 -3.03
N ALA A 105 15.19 -9.17 -3.55
CA ALA A 105 15.18 -8.91 -4.99
C ALA A 105 16.09 -9.85 -5.79
N THR A 106 17.09 -10.44 -5.16
CA THR A 106 18.06 -11.35 -5.80
C THR A 106 17.66 -12.81 -5.68
N GLU A 107 16.90 -13.18 -4.65
CA GLU A 107 16.39 -14.54 -4.43
C GLU A 107 15.20 -14.92 -5.34
N ARG A 108 14.82 -14.01 -6.25
CA ARG A 108 13.74 -14.17 -7.24
C ARG A 108 14.32 -14.33 -8.63
#